data_AF-A0A7Y2P3X5-F1
#
_entry.id   AF-A0A7Y2P3X5-F1
#
_cell.length_a   1.000
_cell.length_b   1.000
_cell.length_c   1.000
_cell.angle_alpha   90.00
_cell.angle_beta   90.00
_cell.angle_gamma   90.00
#
_symmetry.space_group_name_H-M   'P 1'
#
loop_
_entity.id
_entity.type
_entity.pdbx_description
1 polymer ?
#
loop_
_entity_poly.entity_id
_entity_poly.type
_entity_poly.pdbx_seq_one_letter_code
_entity_poly.pdbx_strand_id
1 'polypeptide(L)'
;MKKEFKSCLLLLLILNCFFTACDEEINEPGSTNNNVYPIPEQINDGWETASTPSVGLNESKLLEMLGYLEGNSDHRIHGIIIIKNNKLVFEEYYEGRKFNLGQYTGETGFDREDTHNLCSATKSFVSACIGIAIDKGFI
;
A
#
# COMPACT_ATOMS: atom_id res chain seq x y z
N MET A 1 -46.52 6.07 46.16
CA MET A 1 -45.06 6.17 46.42
C MET A 1 -44.15 5.25 45.58
N LYS A 2 -44.63 4.17 44.93
CA LYS A 2 -43.77 3.28 44.11
C LYS A 2 -43.70 3.62 42.60
N LYS A 3 -44.55 4.52 42.09
CA LYS A 3 -44.56 4.97 40.68
C LYS A 3 -43.53 6.08 40.41
N GLU A 4 -43.42 7.05 41.33
CA GLU A 4 -42.42 8.13 41.26
C GLU A 4 -40.97 7.61 41.28
N PHE A 5 -40.71 6.55 42.06
CA PHE A 5 -39.36 5.96 42.18
C PHE A 5 -38.91 5.26 40.88
N LYS A 6 -39.84 4.68 40.11
CA LYS A 6 -39.54 4.07 38.81
C LYS A 6 -39.29 5.10 37.72
N SER A 7 -39.97 6.26 37.78
CA SER A 7 -39.75 7.36 36.83
C SER A 7 -38.39 8.03 37.04
N CYS A 8 -37.94 8.18 38.29
CA CYS A 8 -36.59 8.65 38.61
C CYS A 8 -35.50 7.64 38.22
N LEU A 9 -35.74 6.33 38.41
CA LEU A 9 -34.78 5.27 38.00
C LEU A 9 -34.65 5.15 36.47
N LEU A 10 -35.72 5.42 35.71
CA LEU A 10 -35.68 5.43 34.25
C LEU A 10 -34.95 6.67 33.70
N LEU A 11 -35.08 7.83 34.36
CA LEU A 11 -34.37 9.06 33.99
C LEU A 11 -32.85 9.00 34.27
N LEU A 12 -32.44 8.31 35.34
CA LEU A 12 -31.02 8.08 35.66
C LEU A 12 -30.33 7.10 34.71
N LEU A 13 -31.08 6.19 34.07
CA LEU A 13 -30.55 5.23 33.10
C LEU A 13 -30.35 5.85 31.70
N ILE A 14 -31.18 6.84 31.33
CA ILE A 14 -31.09 7.56 30.05
C ILE A 14 -29.97 8.62 30.07
N LEU A 15 -29.61 9.14 31.24
CA LEU A 15 -28.52 10.12 31.39
C LEU A 15 -27.11 9.49 31.28
N ASN A 16 -26.99 8.16 31.39
CA ASN A 16 -25.73 7.42 31.21
C ASN A 16 -25.47 6.99 29.74
N CYS A 17 -26.37 7.30 28.81
CA CYS A 17 -26.19 7.00 27.38
C CYS A 17 -25.50 8.13 26.58
N PHE A 18 -25.07 9.22 27.23
CA PHE A 18 -24.46 10.38 26.58
C PHE A 18 -22.93 10.46 26.70
N PHE A 19 -22.25 9.46 27.28
CA PHE A 19 -20.79 9.47 27.48
C PHE A 19 -19.99 8.41 26.71
N THR A 20 -20.57 7.81 25.68
CA THR A 20 -19.80 7.02 24.71
C THR A 20 -20.00 7.60 23.30
N ALA A 21 -19.56 8.83 23.13
CA ALA A 21 -19.00 9.23 21.84
C ALA A 21 -17.59 8.62 21.80
N CYS A 22 -17.47 7.47 21.13
CA CYS A 22 -16.16 7.08 20.61
C CYS A 22 -15.91 8.02 19.45
N ASP A 23 -14.96 8.95 19.62
CA ASP A 23 -14.34 9.58 18.46
C ASP A 23 -13.72 8.44 17.65
N GLU A 24 -14.31 8.16 16.50
CA GLU A 24 -13.61 7.44 15.45
C GLU A 24 -12.47 8.38 15.04
N GLU A 25 -11.22 8.03 15.37
CA GLU A 25 -10.07 8.63 14.70
C GLU A 25 -10.24 8.31 13.21
N ILE A 26 -10.89 9.22 12.50
CA ILE A 26 -10.66 9.37 11.07
C ILE A 26 -9.19 9.76 11.01
N ASN A 27 -8.34 8.77 10.74
CA ASN A 27 -7.03 9.03 10.19
C ASN A 27 -7.27 9.69 8.84
N GLU A 28 -7.43 11.01 8.86
CA GLU A 28 -7.12 11.88 7.74
C GLU A 28 -5.77 11.39 7.20
N PRO A 29 -5.64 11.06 5.89
CA PRO A 29 -4.34 10.72 5.34
C PRO A 29 -3.42 11.91 5.63
N GLY A 30 -2.40 11.62 6.43
CA GLY A 30 -1.65 12.63 7.17
C GLY A 30 -1.17 13.75 6.26
N SER A 31 -1.69 14.95 6.50
CA SER A 31 -0.96 16.18 6.24
C SER A 31 0.23 16.23 7.21
N THR A 32 1.27 15.43 6.94
CA THR A 32 2.49 15.46 7.73
C THR A 32 3.43 16.49 7.13
N ASN A 33 3.56 17.61 7.82
CA ASN A 33 4.65 18.57 7.66
C ASN A 33 5.99 17.93 8.07
N ASN A 34 6.50 17.00 7.24
CA ASN A 34 7.86 16.48 7.18
C ASN A 34 7.97 15.69 5.85
N ASN A 35 8.56 16.32 4.82
CA ASN A 35 8.56 15.89 3.41
C ASN A 35 9.29 14.57 3.08
N VAL A 36 9.47 13.65 4.03
CA VAL A 36 10.29 12.44 3.82
C VAL A 36 9.42 11.18 3.81
N TYR A 37 9.41 10.46 2.69
CA TYR A 37 8.71 9.17 2.59
C TYR A 37 9.38 8.11 3.48
N PRO A 38 8.62 7.24 4.17
CA PRO A 38 9.18 6.22 5.06
C PRO A 38 10.13 5.26 4.31
N ILE A 39 11.14 4.77 5.02
CA ILE A 39 12.04 3.73 4.51
C ILE A 39 11.25 2.42 4.40
N PRO A 40 11.31 1.70 3.26
CA PRO A 40 10.70 0.37 3.14
C PRO A 40 11.15 -0.60 4.24
N GLU A 41 10.30 -1.55 4.59
CA GLU A 41 10.58 -2.54 5.63
C GLU A 41 11.78 -3.41 5.23
N GLN A 42 12.78 -3.49 6.11
CA GLN A 42 13.90 -4.40 5.89
C GLN A 42 13.46 -5.83 6.21
N ILE A 43 13.30 -6.62 5.16
CA ILE A 43 12.96 -8.05 5.25
C ILE A 43 14.12 -8.90 4.71
N ASN A 44 14.03 -10.22 4.91
CA ASN A 44 15.06 -11.16 4.46
C ASN A 44 14.81 -11.64 3.02
N ASP A 45 14.57 -10.71 2.09
CA ASP A 45 14.33 -10.97 0.67
C ASP A 45 15.55 -10.72 -0.23
N GLY A 46 16.65 -10.25 0.37
CA GLY A 46 17.91 -9.96 -0.30
C GLY A 46 18.09 -8.50 -0.73
N TRP A 47 17.12 -7.62 -0.51
CA TRP A 47 17.29 -6.18 -0.72
C TRP A 47 17.69 -5.47 0.56
N GLU A 48 18.70 -4.59 0.49
CA GLU A 48 18.89 -3.56 1.50
C GLU A 48 17.89 -2.43 1.27
N THR A 49 17.31 -1.88 2.35
CA THR A 49 16.44 -0.71 2.26
C THR A 49 17.18 0.58 2.58
N ALA A 50 16.69 1.70 2.02
CA ALA A 50 17.26 3.02 2.27
C ALA A 50 16.23 4.13 2.08
N SER A 51 16.47 5.30 2.66
CA SER A 51 15.62 6.47 2.43
C SER A 51 15.83 7.05 1.04
N THR A 52 14.78 7.65 0.47
CA THR A 52 14.84 8.34 -0.83
C THR A 52 15.98 9.38 -0.92
N PRO A 53 16.28 10.20 0.11
CA PRO A 53 17.34 11.20 0.00
C PRO A 53 18.74 10.58 0.05
N SER A 54 18.92 9.46 0.76
CA SER A 54 20.22 8.80 0.91
C SER A 54 20.79 8.24 -0.41
N VAL A 55 19.90 7.92 -1.35
CA VAL A 55 20.26 7.49 -2.72
C VAL A 55 20.15 8.63 -3.75
N GLY A 56 19.90 9.86 -3.29
CA GLY A 56 19.69 11.03 -4.14
C GLY A 56 18.49 10.91 -5.06
N LEU A 57 17.41 10.24 -4.65
CA LEU A 57 16.14 10.25 -5.38
C LEU A 57 15.53 11.65 -5.26
N ASN A 58 14.93 12.17 -6.33
CA ASN A 58 14.26 13.46 -6.28
C ASN A 58 12.89 13.31 -5.60
N GLU A 59 12.85 13.62 -4.31
CA GLU A 59 11.66 13.47 -3.47
C GLU A 59 10.50 14.36 -3.93
N SER A 60 10.77 15.56 -4.47
CA SER A 60 9.72 16.41 -5.02
C SER A 60 8.98 15.75 -6.18
N LYS A 61 9.67 14.97 -7.02
CA LYS A 61 9.04 14.23 -8.12
C LYS A 61 8.28 13.01 -7.65
N LEU A 62 8.75 12.35 -6.58
CA LEU A 62 8.02 11.27 -5.94
C LEU A 62 6.71 11.78 -5.35
N LEU A 63 6.75 12.88 -4.59
CA LEU A 63 5.56 13.50 -3.99
C LEU A 63 4.59 14.04 -5.05
N GLU A 64 5.07 14.59 -6.17
CA GLU A 64 4.22 15.00 -7.29
C GLU A 64 3.46 13.80 -7.89
N MET A 65 4.11 12.65 -8.04
CA MET A 65 3.46 11.41 -8.50
C MET A 65 2.43 10.92 -7.50
N LEU A 66 2.76 10.89 -6.20
CA LEU A 66 1.83 10.46 -5.16
C LEU A 66 0.59 11.36 -5.10
N GLY A 67 0.78 12.68 -5.11
CA GLY A 67 -0.34 13.63 -5.14
C GLY A 67 -1.19 13.51 -6.42
N TYR A 68 -0.59 13.15 -7.56
CA TYR A 68 -1.35 12.81 -8.75
C TYR A 68 -2.20 11.56 -8.55
N LEU A 69 -1.68 10.50 -7.93
CA LEU A 69 -2.43 9.26 -7.68
C LEU A 69 -3.56 9.48 -6.68
N GLU A 70 -3.30 10.18 -5.58
CA GLU A 70 -4.31 10.57 -4.59
C GLU A 70 -5.47 11.36 -5.23
N GLY A 71 -5.15 12.26 -6.17
CA GLY A 71 -6.15 13.03 -6.92
C GLY A 71 -6.91 12.22 -7.99
N ASN A 72 -6.51 10.98 -8.28
CA ASN A 72 -7.09 10.12 -9.32
C ASN A 72 -7.53 8.77 -8.74
N SER A 73 -8.56 8.76 -7.91
CA SER A 73 -9.08 7.56 -7.23
C SER A 73 -9.47 6.39 -8.16
N ASP A 74 -9.71 6.66 -9.45
CA ASP A 74 -10.06 5.64 -10.45
C ASP A 74 -8.82 5.01 -11.13
N HIS A 75 -7.60 5.32 -10.69
CA HIS A 75 -6.40 4.74 -11.26
C HIS A 75 -6.39 3.20 -11.10
N ARG A 76 -5.73 2.51 -12.03
CA ARG A 76 -5.65 1.04 -12.06
C ARG A 76 -4.25 0.51 -11.74
N ILE A 77 -3.44 1.33 -11.08
CA ILE A 77 -2.11 0.93 -10.62
C ILE A 77 -2.28 -0.01 -9.44
N HIS A 78 -1.60 -1.15 -9.48
CA HIS A 78 -1.62 -2.14 -8.38
C HIS A 78 -0.51 -1.88 -7.37
N GLY A 79 0.64 -1.39 -7.84
CA GLY A 79 1.76 -1.03 -6.98
C GLY A 79 2.88 -0.36 -7.77
N ILE A 80 3.74 0.35 -7.05
CA ILE A 80 4.92 1.04 -7.57
C ILE A 80 6.10 0.68 -6.67
N ILE A 81 7.20 0.24 -7.27
CA ILE A 81 8.42 -0.18 -6.56
C ILE A 81 9.60 0.54 -7.22
N ILE A 82 10.45 1.18 -6.41
CA ILE A 82 11.64 1.90 -6.88
C ILE A 82 12.88 1.35 -6.19
N ILE A 83 13.82 0.89 -7.00
CA ILE A 83 15.15 0.46 -6.58
C ILE A 83 16.17 1.43 -7.16
N LYS A 84 17.08 1.94 -6.31
CA LYS A 84 18.17 2.83 -6.74
C LYS A 84 19.43 2.53 -5.95
N ASN A 85 20.58 2.52 -6.63
CA ASN A 85 21.88 2.18 -6.05
C ASN A 85 21.84 0.83 -5.30
N ASN A 86 21.18 -0.18 -5.90
CA ASN A 86 21.00 -1.52 -5.34
C ASN A 86 20.21 -1.58 -4.02
N LYS A 87 19.43 -0.55 -3.70
CA LYS A 87 18.58 -0.50 -2.51
C LYS A 87 17.12 -0.29 -2.86
N LEU A 88 16.23 -0.96 -2.14
CA LEU A 88 14.80 -0.69 -2.18
C LEU A 88 14.54 0.61 -1.41
N VAL A 89 13.98 1.61 -2.09
CA VAL A 89 13.87 2.97 -1.54
C VAL A 89 12.45 3.51 -1.48
N PHE A 90 11.53 2.84 -2.17
CA PHE A 90 10.11 3.13 -2.15
C PHE A 90 9.36 1.89 -2.65
N GLU A 91 8.30 1.53 -1.96
CA GLU A 91 7.28 0.61 -2.45
C GLU A 91 5.92 1.00 -1.89
N GLU A 92 4.90 0.95 -2.73
CA GLU A 92 3.53 1.19 -2.33
C GLU A 92 2.59 0.35 -3.18
N TYR A 93 1.57 -0.21 -2.55
CA TYR A 93 0.57 -1.07 -3.16
C TYR A 93 -0.81 -0.47 -2.93
N TYR A 94 -1.69 -0.62 -3.91
CA TYR A 94 -2.96 0.09 -3.96
C TYR A 94 -4.14 -0.87 -3.97
N GLU A 95 -5.33 -0.35 -3.65
CA GLU A 95 -6.57 -1.10 -3.78
C GLU A 95 -6.90 -1.45 -5.23
N GLY A 96 -7.56 -2.59 -5.41
CA GLY A 96 -8.04 -3.03 -6.70
C GLY A 96 -8.58 -4.46 -6.68
N ARG A 97 -9.31 -4.84 -7.72
CA ARG A 97 -9.91 -6.18 -7.82
C ARG A 97 -8.90 -7.19 -8.35
N LYS A 98 -8.72 -8.30 -7.67
CA LYS A 98 -7.84 -9.39 -8.12
C LYS A 98 -8.55 -10.31 -9.11
N PHE A 99 -7.90 -10.60 -10.23
CA PHE A 99 -8.42 -11.50 -11.27
C PHE A 99 -7.47 -12.67 -11.53
N ASN A 100 -8.03 -13.86 -11.72
CA ASN A 100 -7.31 -15.05 -12.16
C ASN A 100 -7.92 -15.54 -13.47
N LEU A 101 -7.10 -15.64 -14.53
CA LEU A 101 -7.54 -15.99 -15.89
C LEU A 101 -8.76 -15.18 -16.37
N GLY A 102 -8.82 -13.90 -16.01
CA GLY A 102 -9.90 -12.97 -16.36
C GLY A 102 -11.16 -13.08 -15.50
N GLN A 103 -11.19 -13.98 -14.51
CA GLN A 103 -12.29 -14.12 -13.57
C GLN A 103 -11.97 -13.38 -12.26
N TYR A 104 -12.92 -12.61 -11.76
CA TYR A 104 -12.79 -11.95 -10.47
C TYR A 104 -12.72 -13.00 -9.37
N THR A 105 -11.72 -12.91 -8.51
CA THR A 105 -11.46 -13.89 -7.44
C THR A 105 -12.35 -13.68 -6.21
N GLY A 106 -12.92 -12.48 -6.05
CA GLY A 106 -13.59 -12.06 -4.81
C GLY A 106 -12.68 -11.24 -3.89
N GLU A 107 -11.37 -11.23 -4.14
CA GLU A 107 -10.38 -10.52 -3.33
C GLU A 107 -10.08 -9.11 -3.89
N THR A 108 -9.79 -8.20 -2.97
CA THR A 108 -9.34 -6.84 -3.26
C THR A 108 -8.06 -6.51 -2.50
N GLY A 109 -7.49 -5.34 -2.78
CA GLY A 109 -6.17 -4.94 -2.30
C GLY A 109 -5.06 -5.55 -3.15
N PHE A 110 -3.90 -4.91 -3.18
CA PHE A 110 -2.67 -5.54 -3.66
C PHE A 110 -1.61 -5.42 -2.58
N ASP A 111 -0.74 -6.42 -2.48
CA ASP A 111 0.41 -6.42 -1.61
C ASP A 111 1.65 -7.01 -2.31
N ARG A 112 2.76 -7.10 -1.57
CA ARG A 112 4.04 -7.58 -2.07
C ARG A 112 4.05 -9.05 -2.52
N GLU A 113 3.18 -9.87 -1.96
CA GLU A 113 3.09 -11.31 -2.27
C GLU A 113 2.18 -11.58 -3.46
N ASP A 114 1.49 -10.56 -3.97
CA ASP A 114 0.58 -10.72 -5.10
C ASP A 114 1.29 -10.98 -6.43
N THR A 115 0.98 -12.14 -7.01
CA THR A 115 1.47 -12.52 -8.33
C THR A 115 0.69 -11.81 -9.45
N HIS A 116 1.41 -11.46 -10.51
CA HIS A 116 0.86 -10.77 -11.67
C HIS A 116 1.16 -11.53 -12.95
N ASN A 117 0.22 -11.50 -13.91
CA ASN A 117 0.50 -11.99 -15.26
C ASN A 117 1.40 -10.99 -15.99
N LEU A 118 2.68 -11.34 -16.13
CA LEU A 118 3.72 -10.47 -16.69
C LEU A 118 3.68 -10.33 -18.22
N CYS A 119 2.93 -11.19 -18.92
CA CYS A 119 2.79 -11.14 -20.38
C CYS A 119 4.14 -10.96 -21.11
N SER A 120 4.34 -9.84 -21.79
CA SER A 120 5.55 -9.60 -22.59
C SER A 120 6.82 -9.37 -21.77
N ALA A 121 6.74 -8.99 -20.49
CA ALA A 121 7.93 -8.85 -19.66
C ALA A 121 8.70 -10.18 -19.50
N THR A 122 8.02 -11.33 -19.63
CA THR A 122 8.66 -12.66 -19.66
C THR A 122 9.69 -12.82 -20.77
N LYS A 123 9.60 -12.05 -21.87
CA LYS A 123 10.56 -12.12 -22.98
C LYS A 123 11.98 -11.72 -22.56
N SER A 124 12.13 -10.81 -21.60
CA SER A 124 13.44 -10.42 -21.06
C SER A 124 14.15 -11.60 -20.39
N PHE A 125 13.40 -12.41 -19.63
CA PHE A 125 13.91 -13.65 -19.02
C PHE A 125 14.30 -14.67 -20.08
N VAL A 126 13.44 -14.90 -21.06
CA VAL A 126 13.75 -15.80 -22.19
C VAL A 126 15.01 -15.35 -22.91
N SER A 127 15.15 -14.05 -23.20
CA SER A 127 16.35 -13.50 -23.85
C SER A 127 17.61 -13.71 -22.99
N ALA A 128 17.53 -13.54 -21.67
CA ALA A 128 18.65 -13.78 -20.77
C ALA A 128 19.05 -15.27 -20.78
N CYS A 129 18.09 -16.20 -20.75
CA CYS A 129 18.36 -17.63 -20.84
C CYS A 129 19.03 -18.00 -22.18
N ILE A 130 18.58 -17.42 -23.30
CA ILE A 130 19.22 -17.62 -24.60
C ILE A 130 20.66 -17.08 -24.60
N GLY A 131 20.89 -15.90 -24.01
CA GLY A 131 22.25 -15.35 -23.85
C GLY A 131 23.17 -16.29 -23.06
N ILE A 132 22.68 -16.89 -21.98
CA ILE A 132 23.41 -17.89 -21.18
C ILE A 132 23.70 -19.16 -22.00
N ALA A 133 22.75 -19.61 -22.84
CA ALA A 133 22.95 -20.79 -23.68
C ALA A 133 24.06 -20.58 -24.72
N ILE A 134 24.11 -19.40 -25.33
CA ILE A 134 25.18 -18.99 -26.25
C ILE A 134 26.52 -18.92 -25.52
N ASP A 135 26.57 -18.27 -24.34
CA ASP A 135 27.79 -18.15 -23.53
C ASP A 135 28.37 -19.52 -23.14
N LYS A 136 27.49 -20.52 -22.92
CA LYS A 136 27.87 -21.90 -22.61
C LYS A 136 28.13 -22.78 -23.85
N GLY A 137 27.96 -22.25 -25.06
CA GLY A 137 28.16 -23.00 -26.31
C GLY A 137 27.14 -24.11 -26.55
N PHE A 138 25.93 -24.01 -25.97
CA PHE A 138 24.85 -24.95 -26.24
C PHE A 138 24.17 -24.71 -27.60
N ILE A 139 24.24 -23.48 -28.10
CA ILE A 139 23.77 -23.02 -29.42
C ILE A 139 24.69 -21.96 -29.99
#